data_AF-A0A7C4PXL8-F1
#
_entry.id   AF-A0A7C4PXL8-F1
#
_cell.length_a   1.000
_cell.length_b   1.000
_cell.length_c   1.000
_cell.angle_alpha   90.00
_cell.angle_beta   90.00
_cell.angle_gamma   90.00
#
_symmetry.space_group_name_H-M   'P 1'
#
loop_
_entity.id
_entity.type
_entity.pdbx_description
1 polymer ?
#
loop_
_entity_poly.entity_id
_entity_poly.type
_entity_poly.pdbx_seq_one_letter_code
_entity_poly.pdbx_strand_id
1 'polypeptide(L)'
;MKTNRTRKESPMPRPLAVAAAMLACGLLAGGWGSCEPSLNQDPSFDLWCGESLCAWRTDAGEVRRVPTWHERDYGVELSGDPAGISQLVQKRVSCLRFETLADVEEGASVVLGMDFEDDGKEEYFAPVPGNDWAAVMYTIRTPTWYSKVRFSLRKTGPGKARLAHLRISDPGDCSGAPLALDHRPLGATCEQDGQCASGICGPGGFPYINASREWRACGECKSDEECGGETCGLVPDPAGLHAACVPAGSRRLGERCLGHRECQSGTCCGQVCSSCCEQVACPGGLACAQADWPDPAGRLWLPRPWQCAPGEGRIESAGPCVTNGDCASGRCAGAGNLSLCWFDGRLCQSDEECGPDPAPGDCVTLGVLDGRCQ
;
A
#
# COMPACT_ATOMS: atom_id res chain seq x y z
N MET A 1 -72.80 -35.77 49.29
CA MET A 1 -72.08 -34.97 48.26
C MET A 1 -71.32 -33.86 48.96
N LYS A 2 -70.01 -33.78 48.71
CA LYS A 2 -69.03 -33.04 49.50
C LYS A 2 -69.10 -31.52 49.24
N THR A 3 -69.10 -30.75 50.31
CA THR A 3 -68.92 -29.29 50.38
C THR A 3 -67.46 -28.93 50.14
N ASN A 4 -67.18 -27.95 49.28
CA ASN A 4 -65.82 -27.42 49.10
C ASN A 4 -65.75 -25.94 49.50
N ARG A 5 -64.86 -25.71 50.48
CA ARG A 5 -64.52 -24.43 51.10
C ARG A 5 -63.74 -23.53 50.16
N THR A 6 -64.14 -22.27 50.12
CA THR A 6 -63.33 -21.09 49.79
C THR A 6 -62.05 -21.04 50.62
N ARG A 7 -60.89 -20.89 49.96
CA ARG A 7 -59.62 -20.53 50.61
C ARG A 7 -59.33 -19.06 50.36
N LYS A 8 -59.22 -18.31 51.46
CA LYS A 8 -58.88 -16.89 51.57
C LYS A 8 -57.35 -16.80 51.50
N GLU A 9 -56.80 -16.09 50.52
CA GLU A 9 -55.37 -15.77 50.48
C GLU A 9 -55.10 -14.49 51.27
N SER A 10 -54.19 -14.58 52.23
CA SER A 10 -53.68 -13.45 53.02
C SER A 10 -52.49 -12.81 52.32
N PRO A 11 -52.27 -11.49 52.45
CA PRO A 11 -51.14 -10.81 51.84
C PRO A 11 -49.84 -11.10 52.61
N MET A 12 -48.78 -11.44 51.88
CA MET A 12 -47.43 -11.52 52.46
C MET A 12 -46.80 -10.12 52.58
N PRO A 13 -46.06 -9.85 53.67
CA PRO A 13 -45.37 -8.59 53.88
C PRO A 13 -44.10 -8.50 53.01
N ARG A 14 -43.86 -7.34 52.41
CA ARG A 14 -42.61 -7.00 51.72
C ARG A 14 -41.52 -6.64 52.75
N PRO A 15 -40.33 -7.23 52.71
CA PRO A 15 -39.20 -6.72 53.47
C PRO A 15 -38.64 -5.45 52.79
N LEU A 16 -38.48 -4.38 53.59
CA LEU A 16 -37.67 -3.22 53.22
C LEU A 16 -36.21 -3.68 53.04
N ALA A 17 -35.70 -3.62 51.82
CA ALA A 17 -34.27 -3.67 51.55
C ALA A 17 -33.73 -2.24 51.58
N VAL A 18 -32.86 -1.98 52.56
CA VAL A 18 -32.05 -0.77 52.67
C VAL A 18 -31.04 -0.77 51.51
N ALA A 19 -31.25 0.11 50.53
CA ALA A 19 -30.29 0.34 49.45
C ALA A 19 -29.14 1.22 49.98
N ALA A 20 -28.01 0.58 50.28
CA ALA A 20 -26.74 1.28 50.47
C ALA A 20 -26.28 1.80 49.10
N ALA A 21 -26.31 3.12 48.93
CA ALA A 21 -25.72 3.80 47.79
C ALA A 21 -24.19 3.72 47.89
N MET A 22 -23.59 2.72 47.25
CA MET A 22 -22.18 2.81 46.87
C MET A 22 -22.09 3.71 45.63
N LEU A 23 -21.71 4.96 45.86
CA LEU A 23 -21.21 5.86 44.81
C LEU A 23 -19.87 5.29 44.32
N ALA A 24 -19.94 4.34 43.39
CA ALA A 24 -18.80 4.01 42.54
C ALA A 24 -18.65 5.15 41.53
N CYS A 25 -17.80 6.13 41.86
CA CYS A 25 -17.18 6.99 40.86
C CYS A 25 -16.29 6.12 39.95
N GLY A 26 -16.91 5.38 39.04
CA GLY A 26 -16.26 4.88 37.84
C GLY A 26 -16.06 6.05 36.90
N LEU A 27 -15.03 6.86 37.17
CA LEU A 27 -14.46 7.75 36.18
C LEU A 27 -14.01 6.88 35.01
N LEU A 28 -14.83 6.88 33.96
CA LEU A 28 -14.50 6.40 32.63
C LEU A 28 -13.30 7.21 32.14
N ALA A 29 -12.10 6.74 32.43
CA ALA A 29 -10.86 7.17 31.79
C ALA A 29 -10.77 6.63 30.35
N GLY A 30 -11.87 6.67 29.60
CA GLY A 30 -11.94 6.49 28.16
C GLY A 30 -11.88 7.83 27.43
N GLY A 31 -11.26 8.84 28.06
CA GLY A 31 -11.13 10.18 27.52
C GLY A 31 -10.15 10.16 26.35
N TRP A 32 -10.62 10.38 25.11
CA TRP A 32 -10.12 11.25 24.02
C TRP A 32 -8.60 11.48 23.85
N GLY A 33 -7.79 10.59 24.42
CA GLY A 33 -6.36 10.71 24.61
C GLY A 33 -5.67 9.40 24.29
N SER A 34 -6.22 8.62 23.34
CA SER A 34 -5.34 7.67 22.67
C SER A 34 -4.30 8.52 21.94
N CYS A 35 -3.04 8.39 22.36
CA CYS A 35 -1.87 8.98 21.69
C CYS A 35 -1.63 8.35 20.30
N GLU A 36 -2.62 7.65 19.74
CA GLU A 36 -2.53 7.04 18.43
C GLU A 36 -2.46 8.16 17.39
N PRO A 37 -1.42 8.21 16.56
CA PRO A 37 -1.32 9.26 15.56
C PRO A 37 -2.51 9.18 14.59
N SER A 38 -3.09 10.34 14.27
CA SER A 38 -4.05 10.46 13.18
C SER A 38 -3.33 10.20 11.85
N LEU A 39 -3.99 9.48 10.95
CA LEU A 39 -3.53 9.26 9.57
C LEU A 39 -3.76 10.51 8.72
N ASN A 40 -4.89 11.19 8.92
CA ASN A 40 -5.14 12.48 8.30
C ASN A 40 -4.55 13.63 9.14
N GLN A 41 -4.11 14.66 8.44
CA GLN A 41 -3.68 15.95 8.98
C GLN A 41 -4.91 16.79 9.35
N ASP A 42 -4.78 17.62 10.38
CA ASP A 42 -5.82 18.53 10.86
C ASP A 42 -7.19 17.85 11.07
N PRO A 43 -7.28 16.84 11.98
CA PRO A 43 -8.54 16.15 12.24
C PRO A 43 -9.60 17.05 12.90
N SER A 44 -9.21 18.17 13.50
CA SER A 44 -10.07 19.16 14.14
C SER A 44 -10.57 20.27 13.21
N PHE A 45 -10.05 20.36 11.99
CA PHE A 45 -10.34 21.47 11.06
C PHE A 45 -10.01 22.85 11.64
N ASP A 46 -9.00 22.95 12.50
CA ASP A 46 -8.61 24.21 13.16
C ASP A 46 -7.45 24.91 12.44
N LEU A 47 -6.81 24.25 11.46
CA LEU A 47 -5.74 24.84 10.66
C LEU A 47 -6.29 25.54 9.40
N TRP A 48 -6.52 26.85 9.51
CA TRP A 48 -6.99 27.72 8.43
C TRP A 48 -5.87 28.59 7.82
N CYS A 49 -5.82 28.62 6.49
CA CYS A 49 -4.86 29.38 5.68
C CYS A 49 -5.57 30.53 4.97
N GLY A 50 -6.06 31.50 5.76
CA GLY A 50 -7.00 32.51 5.28
C GLY A 50 -8.43 31.98 5.32
N GLU A 51 -9.11 31.97 4.16
CA GLU A 51 -10.50 31.50 4.03
C GLU A 51 -10.61 30.02 3.68
N SER A 52 -9.48 29.33 3.46
CA SER A 52 -9.43 27.90 3.13
C SER A 52 -8.77 27.07 4.24
N LEU A 53 -9.08 25.78 4.31
CA LEU A 53 -8.37 24.82 5.14
C LEU A 53 -6.94 24.61 4.61
N CYS A 54 -5.95 24.53 5.51
CA CYS A 54 -4.56 24.35 5.12
C CYS A 54 -4.26 22.92 4.65
N ALA A 55 -4.85 21.93 5.33
CA ALA A 55 -4.55 20.50 5.13
C ALA A 55 -5.58 19.77 4.26
N TRP A 56 -6.66 20.45 3.88
CA TRP A 56 -7.77 19.87 3.12
C TRP A 56 -7.97 20.63 1.82
N ARG A 57 -8.13 19.89 0.72
CA ARG A 57 -8.48 20.47 -0.57
C ARG A 57 -10.00 20.66 -0.65
N THR A 58 -10.47 21.81 -1.10
CA THR A 58 -11.89 22.00 -1.45
C THR A 58 -12.14 21.45 -2.85
N ASP A 59 -13.05 20.49 -2.96
CA ASP A 59 -13.36 19.83 -4.24
C ASP A 59 -14.58 20.45 -4.92
N ALA A 60 -15.56 20.94 -4.14
CA ALA A 60 -16.78 21.58 -4.63
C ALA A 60 -17.40 22.52 -3.58
N GLY A 61 -18.23 23.45 -4.04
CA GLY A 61 -18.99 24.36 -3.18
C GLY A 61 -18.13 25.39 -2.44
N GLU A 62 -18.64 25.88 -1.31
CA GLU A 62 -17.96 26.83 -0.44
C GLU A 62 -17.73 26.19 0.94
N VAL A 63 -16.52 26.35 1.47
CA VAL A 63 -16.16 25.96 2.84
C VAL A 63 -16.07 27.19 3.71
N ARG A 64 -16.63 27.14 4.92
CA ARG A 64 -16.64 28.28 5.84
C ARG A 64 -16.19 27.87 7.22
N ARG A 65 -15.42 28.74 7.87
CA ARG A 65 -15.08 28.58 9.28
C ARG A 65 -16.29 28.97 10.13
N VAL A 66 -16.80 28.04 10.91
CA VAL A 66 -17.96 28.27 11.78
C VAL A 66 -17.72 27.72 13.19
N PRO A 67 -18.39 28.26 14.22
CA PRO A 67 -18.43 27.61 15.53
C PRO A 67 -19.12 26.24 15.47
N THR A 68 -18.72 25.34 16.37
CA THR A 68 -19.24 23.97 16.47
C THR A 68 -20.13 23.80 17.70
N TRP A 69 -19.91 22.77 18.53
CA TRP A 69 -20.61 22.56 19.81
C TRP A 69 -20.30 23.66 20.84
N HIS A 70 -19.23 24.42 20.64
CA HIS A 70 -18.86 25.57 21.48
C HIS A 70 -18.54 26.79 20.62
N GLU A 71 -18.93 27.98 21.06
CA GLU A 71 -18.72 29.25 20.33
C GLU A 71 -17.24 29.59 20.03
N ARG A 72 -16.32 28.97 20.76
CA ARG A 72 -14.86 29.14 20.60
C ARG A 72 -14.18 27.95 19.93
N ASP A 73 -14.92 26.87 19.72
CA ASP A 73 -14.42 25.73 18.97
C ASP A 73 -14.86 25.91 17.51
N TYR A 74 -13.89 25.93 16.59
CA TYR A 74 -14.15 26.17 15.18
C TYR A 74 -14.00 24.87 14.42
N GLY A 75 -14.86 24.68 13.44
CA GLY A 75 -14.78 23.60 12.48
C GLY A 75 -15.07 24.11 11.08
N VAL A 76 -15.49 23.20 10.22
CA VAL A 76 -15.83 23.49 8.81
C VAL A 76 -17.33 23.35 8.57
N GLU A 77 -17.93 24.36 7.94
CA GLU A 77 -19.24 24.26 7.30
C GLU A 77 -19.06 23.97 5.82
N LEU A 78 -19.70 22.90 5.33
CA LEU A 78 -19.83 22.59 3.92
C LEU A 78 -21.11 23.24 3.40
N SER A 79 -20.96 24.31 2.60
CA SER A 79 -22.06 25.12 2.08
C SER A 79 -22.15 25.05 0.56
N GLY A 80 -23.38 25.02 0.03
CA GLY A 80 -23.66 24.73 -1.37
C GLY A 80 -24.18 23.30 -1.61
N ASP A 81 -24.63 23.03 -2.83
CA ASP A 81 -25.14 21.72 -3.26
C ASP A 81 -24.67 21.45 -4.71
N PRO A 82 -23.61 20.63 -4.91
CA PRO A 82 -22.83 19.91 -3.89
C PRO A 82 -21.76 20.80 -3.20
N ALA A 83 -21.23 20.30 -2.09
CA ALA A 83 -20.03 20.84 -1.44
C ALA A 83 -19.13 19.69 -0.96
N GLY A 84 -17.81 19.88 -0.93
CA GLY A 84 -16.93 18.83 -0.42
C GLY A 84 -15.47 19.20 -0.26
N ILE A 85 -14.80 18.42 0.58
CA ILE A 85 -13.37 18.51 0.86
C ILE A 85 -12.72 17.12 0.80
N SER A 86 -11.41 17.07 0.50
CA SER A 86 -10.65 15.82 0.53
C SER A 86 -9.22 15.98 0.98
N GLN A 87 -8.63 14.86 1.38
CA GLN A 87 -7.21 14.75 1.73
C GLN A 87 -6.66 13.40 1.26
N LEU A 88 -5.47 13.43 0.67
CA LEU A 88 -4.74 12.22 0.26
C LEU A 88 -3.87 11.73 1.41
N VAL A 89 -3.96 10.44 1.74
CA VAL A 89 -3.11 9.75 2.70
C VAL A 89 -2.32 8.68 1.96
N GLN A 90 -1.00 8.85 1.86
CA GLN A 90 -0.08 7.89 1.23
C GLN A 90 0.44 6.88 2.26
N LYS A 91 -0.47 6.20 2.95
CA LYS A 91 -0.12 5.17 3.94
C LYS A 91 -1.11 4.03 3.87
N ARG A 92 -0.56 2.82 3.74
CA ARG A 92 -1.30 1.57 3.85
C ARG A 92 -1.41 1.11 5.30
N VAL A 93 -2.62 0.82 5.72
CA VAL A 93 -3.00 0.24 7.01
C VAL A 93 -3.96 -0.93 6.76
N SER A 94 -4.09 -1.88 7.68
CA SER A 94 -5.04 -3.00 7.55
C SER A 94 -6.43 -2.67 8.09
N CYS A 95 -6.53 -1.60 8.88
CA CYS A 95 -7.72 -1.22 9.59
C CYS A 95 -7.78 0.31 9.67
N LEU A 96 -8.93 0.88 9.31
CA LEU A 96 -9.22 2.30 9.50
C LEU A 96 -10.27 2.43 10.58
N ARG A 97 -10.01 3.29 11.57
CA ARG A 97 -11.02 3.74 12.53
C ARG A 97 -11.33 5.19 12.26
N PHE A 98 -12.61 5.47 12.10
CA PHE A 98 -13.15 6.82 11.93
C PHE A 98 -13.77 7.27 13.24
N GLU A 99 -13.52 8.52 13.59
CA GLU A 99 -14.18 9.21 14.69
C GLU A 99 -14.65 10.56 14.16
N THR A 100 -15.97 10.78 14.18
CA THR A 100 -16.60 11.97 13.58
C THR A 100 -17.52 12.67 14.55
N LEU A 101 -17.41 14.00 14.60
CA LEU A 101 -18.34 14.89 15.29
C LEU A 101 -18.92 15.86 14.27
N ALA A 102 -20.22 15.76 14.02
CA ALA A 102 -20.90 16.57 13.02
C ALA A 102 -22.34 16.94 13.43
N ASP A 103 -22.78 18.07 12.90
CA ASP A 103 -24.16 18.54 12.87
C ASP A 103 -24.58 18.67 11.40
N VAL A 104 -25.61 17.91 10.99
CA VAL A 104 -26.10 17.87 9.61
C VAL A 104 -27.57 18.27 9.65
N GLU A 105 -27.88 19.44 9.08
CA GLU A 105 -29.22 19.99 9.06
C GLU A 105 -30.18 19.14 8.20
N GLU A 106 -31.46 19.27 8.47
CA GLU A 106 -32.51 18.65 7.66
C GLU A 106 -32.36 19.05 6.18
N GLY A 107 -32.47 18.05 5.29
CA GLY A 107 -32.29 18.26 3.86
C GLY A 107 -30.83 18.29 3.39
N ALA A 108 -29.84 18.07 4.26
CA ALA A 108 -28.47 17.74 3.86
C ALA A 108 -28.17 16.25 4.05
N SER A 109 -27.29 15.72 3.21
CA SER A 109 -26.69 14.40 3.39
C SER A 109 -25.19 14.52 3.22
N VAL A 110 -24.43 13.99 4.18
CA VAL A 110 -22.97 13.95 4.14
C VAL A 110 -22.51 12.51 4.03
N VAL A 111 -21.58 12.26 3.11
CA VAL A 111 -20.93 10.97 2.94
C VAL A 111 -19.42 11.13 3.07
N LEU A 112 -18.80 10.18 3.77
CA LEU A 112 -17.37 9.91 3.72
C LEU A 112 -17.12 8.98 2.53
N GLY A 113 -16.37 9.45 1.54
CA GLY A 113 -15.87 8.65 0.43
C GLY A 113 -14.43 8.19 0.66
N MET A 114 -14.08 7.04 0.09
CA MET A 114 -12.71 6.55 0.00
C MET A 114 -12.41 6.16 -1.44
N ASP A 115 -11.35 6.76 -1.97
CA ASP A 115 -10.76 6.44 -3.27
C ASP A 115 -9.37 5.86 -3.01
N PHE A 116 -9.26 4.52 -3.07
CA PHE A 116 -8.03 3.78 -2.72
C PHE A 116 -6.95 3.82 -3.81
N GLU A 117 -7.27 4.37 -4.97
CA GLU A 117 -6.33 4.52 -6.10
C GLU A 117 -5.95 5.97 -6.37
N ASP A 118 -6.67 6.89 -5.72
CA ASP A 118 -6.68 8.32 -6.04
C ASP A 118 -6.85 8.54 -7.55
N ASP A 119 -7.78 7.81 -8.16
CA ASP A 119 -8.10 7.85 -9.59
C ASP A 119 -9.34 8.71 -9.90
N GLY A 120 -9.98 9.25 -8.87
CA GLY A 120 -11.18 10.06 -8.93
C GLY A 120 -12.49 9.27 -8.84
N LYS A 121 -12.41 7.94 -8.73
CA LYS A 121 -13.53 7.06 -8.43
C LYS A 121 -13.44 6.61 -6.98
N GLU A 122 -14.54 6.66 -6.25
CA GLU A 122 -14.55 6.18 -4.87
C GLU A 122 -15.15 4.78 -4.83
N GLU A 123 -14.45 3.87 -4.16
CA GLU A 123 -14.85 2.47 -4.02
C GLU A 123 -15.74 2.24 -2.81
N TYR A 124 -15.72 3.17 -1.85
CA TYR A 124 -16.44 3.01 -0.60
C TYR A 124 -17.09 4.31 -0.12
N PHE A 125 -18.30 4.16 0.43
CA PHE A 125 -19.06 5.25 1.03
C PHE A 125 -19.61 4.85 2.40
N ALA A 126 -19.47 5.74 3.36
CA ALA A 126 -20.19 5.67 4.62
C ALA A 126 -20.95 6.98 4.87
N PRO A 127 -22.20 6.93 5.34
CA PRO A 127 -22.89 8.15 5.76
C PRO A 127 -22.19 8.76 6.98
N VAL A 128 -22.06 10.07 7.01
CA VAL A 128 -21.69 10.82 8.21
C VAL A 128 -22.99 11.30 8.86
N PRO A 129 -23.43 10.68 9.96
CA PRO A 129 -24.69 11.03 10.58
C PRO A 129 -24.60 12.41 11.26
N GLY A 130 -25.66 13.21 11.12
CA GLY A 130 -25.88 14.39 11.96
C GLY A 130 -26.38 13.94 13.33
N ASN A 131 -25.51 13.98 14.33
CA ASN A 131 -25.80 13.44 15.66
C ASN A 131 -25.71 14.50 16.76
N ASP A 132 -26.00 15.77 16.42
CA ASP A 132 -25.95 16.91 17.35
C ASP A 132 -24.65 16.89 18.19
N TRP A 133 -23.52 16.77 17.47
CA TRP A 133 -22.16 16.70 18.03
C TRP A 133 -21.80 15.46 18.83
N ALA A 134 -22.67 14.45 18.93
CA ALA A 134 -22.29 13.17 19.53
C ALA A 134 -21.28 12.43 18.63
N ALA A 135 -20.17 12.00 19.24
CA ALA A 135 -19.11 11.29 18.54
C ALA A 135 -19.61 9.96 17.98
N VAL A 136 -19.30 9.70 16.72
CA VAL A 136 -19.55 8.41 16.06
C VAL A 136 -18.23 7.78 15.72
N MET A 137 -18.11 6.50 16.09
CA MET A 137 -16.93 5.70 15.81
C MET A 137 -17.31 4.42 15.09
N TYR A 138 -16.56 4.09 14.04
CA TYR A 138 -16.66 2.81 13.36
C TYR A 138 -15.32 2.41 12.75
N THR A 139 -15.19 1.13 12.45
CA THR A 139 -13.98 0.56 11.85
C THR A 139 -14.29 -0.06 10.50
N ILE A 140 -13.31 0.03 9.60
CA ILE A 140 -13.36 -0.54 8.27
C ILE A 140 -12.08 -1.33 8.06
N ARG A 141 -12.23 -2.63 7.74
CA ARG A 141 -11.11 -3.44 7.30
C ARG A 141 -10.82 -3.09 5.85
N THR A 142 -9.67 -2.49 5.61
CA THR A 142 -9.28 -1.97 4.29
C THR A 142 -9.06 -3.11 3.29
N PRO A 143 -8.98 -2.80 1.99
CA PRO A 143 -8.58 -3.76 0.99
C PRO A 143 -7.21 -4.38 1.29
N THR A 144 -6.99 -5.59 0.79
CA THR A 144 -5.69 -6.30 0.92
C THR A 144 -4.60 -5.73 0.02
N TRP A 145 -4.92 -4.72 -0.79
CA TRP A 145 -4.01 -4.06 -1.72
C TRP A 145 -4.46 -2.59 -1.86
N TYR A 146 -3.53 -1.66 -1.69
CA TYR A 146 -3.60 -0.24 -2.03
C TYR A 146 -2.31 0.40 -1.51
N SER A 147 -1.93 1.57 -2.04
CA SER A 147 -0.74 2.31 -1.59
C SER A 147 -1.08 3.66 -0.96
N LYS A 148 -2.22 4.22 -1.33
CA LYS A 148 -2.72 5.53 -0.89
C LYS A 148 -4.24 5.49 -0.81
N VAL A 149 -4.84 6.45 -0.15
CA VAL A 149 -6.29 6.60 -0.12
C VAL A 149 -6.63 8.07 0.00
N ARG A 150 -7.51 8.55 -0.88
CA ARG A 150 -8.13 9.86 -0.73
C ARG A 150 -9.40 9.71 0.07
N PHE A 151 -9.45 10.38 1.21
CA PHE A 151 -10.68 10.54 1.99
C PHE A 151 -11.40 11.79 1.52
N SER A 152 -12.69 11.67 1.24
CA SER A 152 -13.55 12.79 0.86
C SER A 152 -14.71 12.94 1.83
N LEU A 153 -15.09 14.18 2.13
CA LEU A 153 -16.36 14.49 2.77
C LEU A 153 -17.20 15.24 1.75
N ARG A 154 -18.32 14.68 1.35
CA ARG A 154 -19.20 15.28 0.35
C ARG A 154 -20.59 15.48 0.90
N LYS A 155 -21.11 16.68 0.69
CA LYS A 155 -22.43 17.10 1.09
C LYS A 155 -23.29 17.32 -0.15
N THR A 156 -24.52 16.84 -0.07
CA THR A 156 -25.59 17.07 -1.05
C THR A 156 -26.86 17.57 -0.37
N GLY A 157 -27.78 18.15 -1.13
CA GLY A 157 -29.04 18.71 -0.66
C GLY A 157 -28.94 20.15 -0.14
N PRO A 158 -30.05 20.85 0.15
CA PRO A 158 -30.03 22.28 0.48
C PRO A 158 -29.60 22.64 1.92
N GLY A 159 -29.68 21.72 2.89
CA GLY A 159 -29.34 22.00 4.31
C GLY A 159 -27.85 22.30 4.52
N LYS A 160 -27.41 22.71 5.71
CA LYS A 160 -25.97 22.85 6.01
C LYS A 160 -25.41 21.58 6.65
N ALA A 161 -24.09 21.41 6.55
CA ALA A 161 -23.36 20.41 7.31
C ALA A 161 -22.15 21.06 7.96
N ARG A 162 -22.01 20.89 9.28
CA ARG A 162 -20.89 21.38 10.07
C ARG A 162 -20.14 20.20 10.68
N LEU A 163 -18.83 20.18 10.52
CA LEU A 163 -17.97 19.15 11.08
C LEU A 163 -16.97 19.79 12.02
N ALA A 164 -16.92 19.28 13.25
CA ALA A 164 -15.94 19.67 14.26
C ALA A 164 -14.73 18.75 14.26
N HIS A 165 -14.92 17.51 13.84
CA HIS A 165 -13.87 16.51 13.93
C HIS A 165 -14.06 15.39 12.91
N LEU A 166 -12.98 15.02 12.25
CA LEU A 166 -12.81 13.77 11.51
C LEU A 166 -11.40 13.25 11.78
N ARG A 167 -11.29 12.27 12.66
CA ARG A 167 -10.05 11.55 12.90
C ARG A 167 -10.09 10.19 12.25
N ILE A 168 -9.01 9.88 11.56
CA ILE A 168 -8.76 8.60 10.92
C ILE A 168 -7.52 8.01 11.57
N SER A 169 -7.61 6.79 12.10
CA SER A 169 -6.49 6.15 12.79
C SER A 169 -6.35 4.68 12.40
N ASP A 170 -5.17 4.10 12.63
CA ASP A 170 -4.92 2.67 12.48
C ASP A 170 -4.90 1.99 13.86
N PRO A 171 -5.99 1.34 14.30
CA PRO A 171 -6.00 0.61 15.55
C PRO A 171 -5.32 -0.78 15.43
N GLY A 172 -4.78 -1.13 14.25
CA GLY A 172 -4.20 -2.43 13.93
C GLY A 172 -5.26 -3.48 13.57
N ASP A 173 -6.08 -3.85 14.55
CA ASP A 173 -7.06 -4.94 14.42
C ASP A 173 -8.48 -4.42 14.12
N CYS A 174 -9.06 -4.94 13.04
CA CYS A 174 -10.46 -4.73 12.65
C CYS A 174 -11.22 -6.06 12.69
N SER A 175 -12.53 -6.04 12.92
CA SER A 175 -13.41 -7.19 12.62
C SER A 175 -13.89 -7.14 11.16
N GLY A 176 -14.46 -8.24 10.66
CA GLY A 176 -15.05 -8.31 9.32
C GLY A 176 -14.09 -8.75 8.21
N ALA A 177 -14.61 -8.85 6.99
CA ALA A 177 -13.81 -9.13 5.80
C ALA A 177 -13.20 -7.83 5.25
N PRO A 178 -12.00 -7.87 4.64
CA PRO A 178 -11.46 -6.75 3.88
C PRO A 178 -12.47 -6.24 2.84
N LEU A 179 -12.47 -4.92 2.58
CA LEU A 179 -13.18 -4.37 1.43
C LEU A 179 -12.71 -5.07 0.15
N ALA A 180 -13.66 -5.67 -0.57
CA ALA A 180 -13.40 -6.28 -1.86
C ALA A 180 -13.33 -5.18 -2.92
N LEU A 181 -12.10 -4.84 -3.34
CA LEU A 181 -11.90 -4.04 -4.53
C LEU A 181 -11.64 -4.97 -5.71
N ASP A 182 -12.54 -4.88 -6.67
CA ASP A 182 -12.39 -5.47 -8.00
C ASP A 182 -11.59 -4.50 -8.89
N HIS A 183 -11.19 -4.95 -10.07
CA HIS A 183 -10.42 -4.19 -11.04
C HIS A 183 -9.05 -3.68 -10.54
N ARG A 184 -8.31 -4.49 -9.78
CA ARG A 184 -6.96 -4.12 -9.34
C ARG A 184 -6.06 -3.84 -10.55
N PRO A 185 -5.22 -2.79 -10.51
CA PRO A 185 -4.33 -2.40 -11.59
C PRO A 185 -3.20 -3.41 -11.70
N LEU A 186 -2.44 -3.32 -12.78
CA LEU A 186 -1.23 -4.13 -12.97
C LEU A 186 -0.28 -3.92 -11.77
N GLY A 187 0.45 -4.95 -11.37
CA GLY A 187 1.35 -4.92 -10.21
C GLY A 187 0.67 -5.12 -8.85
N ALA A 188 -0.64 -4.87 -8.73
CA ALA A 188 -1.35 -5.09 -7.47
C ALA A 188 -1.42 -6.58 -7.10
N THR A 189 -1.20 -6.92 -5.82
CA THR A 189 -1.32 -8.29 -5.33
C THR A 189 -2.70 -8.86 -5.66
N CYS A 190 -2.76 -10.11 -6.08
CA CYS A 190 -4.02 -10.79 -6.40
C CYS A 190 -4.05 -12.23 -5.88
N GLU A 191 -5.25 -12.73 -5.64
CA GLU A 191 -5.52 -14.13 -5.32
C GLU A 191 -6.17 -14.86 -6.51
N GLN A 192 -6.99 -14.16 -7.30
CA GLN A 192 -7.74 -14.72 -8.42
C GLN A 192 -7.85 -13.73 -9.58
N ASP A 193 -8.01 -14.26 -10.79
CA ASP A 193 -8.09 -13.51 -12.04
C ASP A 193 -9.13 -12.39 -12.04
N GLY A 194 -10.34 -12.69 -11.57
CA GLY A 194 -11.46 -11.74 -11.57
C GLY A 194 -11.27 -10.51 -10.68
N GLN A 195 -10.24 -10.50 -9.83
CA GLN A 195 -9.89 -9.30 -9.08
C GLN A 195 -9.20 -8.27 -9.97
N CYS A 196 -8.43 -8.71 -10.96
CA CYS A 196 -7.57 -7.84 -11.76
C CYS A 196 -8.37 -7.15 -12.87
N ALA A 197 -8.05 -5.88 -13.15
CA ALA A 197 -8.61 -5.16 -14.29
C ALA A 197 -8.31 -5.88 -15.62
N SER A 198 -7.12 -6.49 -15.72
CA SER A 198 -6.70 -7.32 -16.85
C SER A 198 -7.40 -8.68 -16.94
N GLY A 199 -8.07 -9.12 -15.86
CA GLY A 199 -8.58 -10.49 -15.75
C GLY A 199 -7.49 -11.55 -15.58
N ILE A 200 -6.24 -11.16 -15.30
CA ILE A 200 -5.10 -12.07 -15.15
C ILE A 200 -4.43 -11.85 -13.81
N CYS A 201 -4.52 -12.84 -12.93
CA CYS A 201 -3.72 -12.94 -11.73
C CYS A 201 -2.55 -13.88 -11.99
N GLY A 202 -1.42 -13.31 -12.39
CA GLY A 202 -0.24 -14.04 -12.86
C GLY A 202 0.88 -14.09 -11.84
N PRO A 203 2.03 -14.66 -12.22
CA PRO A 203 3.25 -14.52 -11.44
C PRO A 203 3.60 -13.05 -11.22
N GLY A 204 4.01 -12.71 -10.01
CA GLY A 204 4.58 -11.41 -9.69
C GLY A 204 5.97 -11.56 -9.06
N GLY A 205 6.69 -10.45 -8.98
CA GLY A 205 7.96 -10.38 -8.26
C GLY A 205 7.80 -9.54 -7.01
N PHE A 206 8.31 -10.01 -5.87
CA PHE A 206 8.52 -9.12 -4.74
C PHE A 206 10.02 -8.96 -4.49
N PRO A 207 10.51 -7.73 -4.25
CA PRO A 207 11.94 -7.51 -4.15
C PRO A 207 12.64 -8.25 -3.01
N TYR A 208 11.92 -8.71 -1.99
CA TYR A 208 12.50 -9.09 -0.69
C TYR A 208 12.17 -10.50 -0.19
N ILE A 209 11.53 -11.39 -0.97
CA ILE A 209 11.07 -12.70 -0.47
C ILE A 209 11.75 -13.85 -1.21
N ASN A 210 12.21 -14.84 -0.44
CA ASN A 210 12.69 -16.13 -0.95
C ASN A 210 11.69 -16.73 -1.94
N ALA A 211 12.20 -17.34 -3.01
CA ALA A 211 11.48 -17.94 -4.13
C ALA A 211 10.47 -19.06 -3.76
N SER A 212 10.21 -19.32 -2.47
CA SER A 212 9.32 -20.39 -2.00
C SER A 212 7.86 -19.98 -1.84
N ARG A 213 7.51 -18.69 -1.95
CA ARG A 213 6.11 -18.25 -2.04
C ARG A 213 5.82 -17.74 -3.44
N GLU A 214 4.87 -18.39 -4.10
CA GLU A 214 4.26 -17.91 -5.34
C GLU A 214 3.55 -16.59 -5.06
N TRP A 215 4.28 -15.48 -5.23
CA TRP A 215 3.69 -14.17 -5.18
C TRP A 215 2.95 -13.93 -6.50
N ARG A 216 1.70 -13.48 -6.39
CA ARG A 216 0.84 -13.25 -7.55
C ARG A 216 0.43 -11.79 -7.60
N ALA A 217 0.51 -11.24 -8.78
CA ALA A 217 0.12 -9.87 -9.08
C ALA A 217 -0.77 -9.84 -10.31
N CYS A 218 -1.59 -8.81 -10.40
CA CYS A 218 -2.32 -8.52 -11.61
C CYS A 218 -1.34 -8.22 -12.73
N GLY A 219 -1.40 -8.99 -13.79
CA GLY A 219 -0.47 -8.93 -14.91
C GLY A 219 -1.19 -8.98 -16.25
N GLU A 220 -0.42 -9.05 -17.33
CA GLU A 220 -0.91 -9.15 -18.70
C GLU A 220 -0.75 -10.56 -19.27
N CYS A 221 0.09 -11.39 -18.66
CA CYS A 221 0.34 -12.77 -19.08
C CYS A 221 0.58 -13.70 -17.88
N LYS A 222 0.36 -15.00 -18.07
CA LYS A 222 0.72 -16.06 -17.12
C LYS A 222 1.89 -16.92 -17.62
N SER A 223 2.09 -16.98 -18.93
CA SER A 223 3.12 -17.80 -19.56
C SER A 223 3.49 -17.26 -20.95
N ASP A 224 4.59 -17.76 -21.50
CA ASP A 224 5.11 -17.37 -22.83
C ASP A 224 4.11 -17.61 -23.96
N GLU A 225 3.24 -18.62 -23.84
CA GLU A 225 2.24 -18.97 -24.85
C GLU A 225 1.21 -17.85 -25.08
N GLU A 226 0.99 -17.00 -24.07
CA GLU A 226 0.05 -15.87 -24.15
C GLU A 226 0.65 -14.65 -24.88
N CYS A 227 1.97 -14.64 -25.13
CA CYS A 227 2.71 -13.48 -25.63
C CYS A 227 3.01 -13.48 -27.13
N GLY A 228 2.38 -14.34 -27.92
CA GLY A 228 2.39 -14.23 -29.39
C GLY A 228 3.79 -14.21 -30.06
N GLY A 229 4.81 -14.78 -29.42
CA GLY A 229 6.20 -14.81 -29.90
C GLY A 229 7.19 -14.06 -29.00
N GLU A 230 6.70 -13.21 -28.10
CA GLU A 230 7.46 -12.65 -26.98
C GLU A 230 7.58 -13.65 -25.82
N THR A 231 8.08 -13.21 -24.66
CA THR A 231 8.13 -14.00 -23.43
C THR A 231 7.39 -13.28 -22.33
N CYS A 232 6.75 -14.04 -21.43
CA CYS A 232 6.10 -13.48 -20.26
C CYS A 232 7.19 -13.16 -19.23
N GLY A 233 7.59 -11.89 -19.19
CA GLY A 233 8.67 -11.38 -18.36
C GLY A 233 8.17 -10.43 -17.28
N LEU A 234 9.08 -10.01 -16.41
CA LEU A 234 8.73 -9.14 -15.28
C LEU A 234 8.86 -7.66 -15.66
N VAL A 235 7.84 -6.85 -15.40
CA VAL A 235 7.79 -5.42 -15.69
C VAL A 235 7.40 -4.64 -14.43
N PRO A 236 8.06 -3.49 -14.15
CA PRO A 236 7.68 -2.65 -13.01
C PRO A 236 6.44 -1.80 -13.31
N ASP A 237 5.59 -1.65 -12.30
CA ASP A 237 4.42 -0.76 -12.26
C ASP A 237 4.38 0.01 -10.93
N PRO A 238 3.75 1.20 -10.83
CA PRO A 238 3.53 1.87 -9.55
C PRO A 238 2.98 1.00 -8.42
N ALA A 239 2.13 -0.01 -8.71
CA ALA A 239 1.61 -0.91 -7.68
C ALA A 239 2.53 -2.09 -7.34
N GLY A 240 3.52 -2.40 -8.19
CA GLY A 240 4.45 -3.51 -7.99
C GLY A 240 5.00 -4.10 -9.30
N LEU A 241 5.78 -5.17 -9.18
CA LEU A 241 6.26 -5.92 -10.35
C LEU A 241 5.18 -6.91 -10.81
N HIS A 242 4.87 -6.92 -12.10
CA HIS A 242 3.92 -7.86 -12.69
C HIS A 242 4.48 -8.54 -13.93
N ALA A 243 3.85 -9.67 -14.30
CA ALA A 243 4.16 -10.35 -15.55
C ALA A 243 3.49 -9.64 -16.74
N ALA A 244 4.28 -9.30 -17.76
CA ALA A 244 3.81 -8.74 -19.03
C ALA A 244 4.64 -9.28 -20.20
N CYS A 245 4.13 -9.12 -21.42
CA CYS A 245 4.84 -9.59 -22.61
C CYS A 245 6.01 -8.65 -22.93
N VAL A 246 7.21 -9.22 -22.98
CA VAL A 246 8.45 -8.49 -23.26
C VAL A 246 9.27 -9.20 -24.34
N PRO A 247 10.10 -8.48 -25.10
CA PRO A 247 11.00 -9.11 -26.05
C PRO A 247 11.96 -10.08 -25.34
N ALA A 248 12.16 -11.26 -25.94
CA ALA A 248 13.16 -12.21 -25.44
C ALA A 248 14.57 -11.59 -25.46
N GLY A 249 15.37 -11.87 -24.43
CA GLY A 249 16.72 -11.34 -24.27
C GLY A 249 16.81 -9.83 -24.04
N SER A 250 15.71 -9.15 -23.70
CA SER A 250 15.67 -7.71 -23.43
C SER A 250 16.33 -7.32 -22.11
N ARG A 251 16.35 -8.22 -21.11
CA ARG A 251 16.89 -7.98 -19.78
C ARG A 251 18.39 -8.26 -19.71
N ARG A 252 19.13 -7.36 -19.08
CA ARG A 252 20.58 -7.40 -18.87
C ARG A 252 20.93 -8.05 -17.55
N LEU A 253 22.20 -8.41 -17.41
CA LEU A 253 22.75 -8.99 -16.18
C LEU A 253 22.43 -8.09 -14.98
N GLY A 254 21.85 -8.65 -13.92
CA GLY A 254 21.42 -7.93 -12.72
C GLY A 254 19.95 -7.48 -12.73
N GLU A 255 19.32 -7.32 -13.90
CA GLU A 255 17.88 -6.99 -13.95
C GLU A 255 17.02 -8.14 -13.40
N ARG A 256 15.84 -7.81 -12.89
CA ARG A 256 14.86 -8.82 -12.47
C ARG A 256 14.34 -9.63 -13.66
N CYS A 257 14.00 -10.87 -13.38
CA CYS A 257 13.39 -11.78 -14.34
C CYS A 257 12.38 -12.71 -13.66
N LEU A 258 11.34 -13.06 -14.40
CA LEU A 258 10.44 -14.18 -14.18
C LEU A 258 10.98 -15.50 -14.78
N GLY A 259 11.69 -15.44 -15.91
CA GLY A 259 12.12 -16.63 -16.66
C GLY A 259 13.39 -16.45 -17.48
N HIS A 260 13.97 -17.56 -17.92
CA HIS A 260 15.25 -17.60 -18.65
C HIS A 260 15.25 -16.79 -19.94
N ARG A 261 14.12 -16.74 -20.65
CA ARG A 261 14.03 -16.21 -22.02
C ARG A 261 14.05 -14.69 -22.08
N GLU A 262 13.69 -13.98 -21.03
CA GLU A 262 13.79 -12.52 -21.03
C GLU A 262 15.23 -12.04 -20.83
N CYS A 263 16.09 -12.85 -20.21
CA CYS A 263 17.49 -12.53 -19.97
C CYS A 263 18.32 -12.70 -21.23
N GLN A 264 19.15 -11.71 -21.55
CA GLN A 264 20.10 -11.76 -22.66
C GLN A 264 21.09 -12.93 -22.50
N SER A 265 21.41 -13.30 -21.27
CA SER A 265 22.24 -14.47 -20.94
C SER A 265 21.52 -15.81 -21.12
N GLY A 266 20.20 -15.81 -21.33
CA GLY A 266 19.36 -17.01 -21.27
C GLY A 266 19.23 -17.62 -19.87
N THR A 267 19.67 -16.91 -18.82
CA THR A 267 19.72 -17.45 -17.45
C THR A 267 19.07 -16.50 -16.45
N CYS A 268 17.95 -16.95 -15.87
CA CYS A 268 17.29 -16.31 -14.73
C CYS A 268 17.54 -17.14 -13.47
N CYS A 269 18.33 -16.64 -12.53
CA CYS A 269 18.66 -17.31 -11.28
C CYS A 269 18.18 -16.47 -10.11
N GLY A 270 17.35 -17.03 -9.23
CA GLY A 270 16.82 -16.29 -8.08
C GLY A 270 16.08 -15.02 -8.47
N GLN A 271 15.34 -15.04 -9.58
CA GLN A 271 14.64 -13.89 -10.18
C GLN A 271 15.55 -12.74 -10.64
N VAL A 272 16.83 -13.03 -10.93
CA VAL A 272 17.76 -12.07 -11.53
C VAL A 272 18.47 -12.67 -12.72
N CYS A 273 18.55 -11.88 -13.79
CA CYS A 273 19.33 -12.22 -14.96
C CYS A 273 20.79 -12.39 -14.57
N SER A 274 21.29 -13.60 -14.76
CA SER A 274 22.56 -14.10 -14.25
C SER A 274 23.36 -14.73 -15.39
N SER A 275 24.66 -14.95 -15.24
CA SER A 275 25.44 -15.70 -16.24
C SER A 275 25.47 -17.20 -15.97
N CYS A 276 25.07 -17.63 -14.77
CA CYS A 276 24.97 -19.02 -14.35
C CYS A 276 23.91 -19.17 -13.24
N CYS A 277 23.67 -20.39 -12.79
CA CYS A 277 22.91 -20.70 -11.57
C CYS A 277 23.75 -21.65 -10.70
N GLU A 278 23.45 -21.77 -9.40
CA GLU A 278 24.14 -22.71 -8.50
C GLU A 278 24.22 -24.15 -9.06
N GLN A 279 23.20 -24.56 -9.81
CA GLN A 279 23.11 -25.88 -10.43
C GLN A 279 23.63 -25.96 -11.87
N VAL A 280 24.00 -24.83 -12.47
CA VAL A 280 24.50 -24.74 -13.85
C VAL A 280 26.01 -24.57 -13.82
N ALA A 281 26.73 -25.57 -14.33
CA ALA A 281 28.19 -25.56 -14.34
C ALA A 281 28.72 -24.38 -15.18
N CYS A 282 29.64 -23.63 -14.61
CA CYS A 282 30.36 -22.62 -15.37
C CYS A 282 31.41 -23.26 -16.29
N PRO A 283 31.75 -22.60 -17.42
CA PRO A 283 32.88 -23.00 -18.25
C PRO A 283 34.16 -23.15 -17.42
N GLY A 284 34.99 -24.14 -17.78
CA GLY A 284 36.27 -24.35 -17.09
C GLY A 284 36.17 -24.88 -15.65
N GLY A 285 34.98 -25.31 -15.20
CA GLY A 285 34.78 -25.83 -13.84
C GLY A 285 34.79 -24.74 -12.76
N LEU A 286 34.61 -23.47 -13.15
CA LEU A 286 34.49 -22.36 -12.23
C LEU A 286 33.26 -22.53 -11.32
N ALA A 287 33.32 -21.99 -10.11
CA ALA A 287 32.16 -21.94 -9.23
C ALA A 287 31.17 -20.88 -9.72
N CYS A 288 29.88 -21.22 -9.74
CA CYS A 288 28.83 -20.22 -9.89
C CYS A 288 28.51 -19.65 -8.50
N ALA A 289 28.71 -18.35 -8.30
CA ALA A 289 28.46 -17.67 -7.03
C ALA A 289 27.81 -16.31 -7.27
N GLN A 290 27.17 -15.76 -6.25
CA GLN A 290 26.63 -14.41 -6.31
C GLN A 290 27.75 -13.38 -6.44
N ALA A 291 27.55 -12.39 -7.30
CA ALA A 291 28.46 -11.26 -7.45
C ALA A 291 28.73 -10.59 -6.10
N ASP A 292 29.99 -10.31 -5.78
CA ASP A 292 30.29 -9.51 -4.60
C ASP A 292 30.09 -8.03 -4.94
N TRP A 293 28.89 -7.54 -4.66
CA TRP A 293 28.54 -6.14 -4.84
C TRP A 293 28.83 -5.37 -3.57
N PRO A 294 29.49 -4.19 -3.66
CA PRO A 294 29.56 -3.29 -2.54
C PRO A 294 28.12 -3.01 -2.11
N ASP A 295 27.82 -3.26 -0.85
CA ASP A 295 26.52 -2.94 -0.27
C ASP A 295 26.60 -1.49 0.22
N PRO A 296 26.13 -0.50 -0.56
CA PRO A 296 26.34 0.91 -0.23
C PRO A 296 25.60 1.32 1.05
N ALA A 297 24.72 0.49 1.60
CA ALA A 297 23.84 0.89 2.71
C ALA A 297 23.50 -0.22 3.72
N GLY A 298 24.26 -1.32 3.77
CA GLY A 298 23.95 -2.47 4.63
C GLY A 298 22.62 -3.16 4.26
N ARG A 299 22.18 -2.97 3.02
CA ARG A 299 20.94 -3.49 2.48
C ARG A 299 21.24 -4.82 1.76
N LEU A 300 21.46 -5.87 2.54
CA LEU A 300 21.78 -7.25 2.13
C LEU A 300 20.72 -7.96 1.23
N TRP A 301 19.67 -7.27 0.80
CA TRP A 301 18.47 -7.86 0.20
C TRP A 301 18.38 -7.66 -1.31
N LEU A 302 19.27 -6.90 -1.95
CA LEU A 302 19.30 -6.87 -3.41
C LEU A 302 19.67 -8.26 -3.90
N PRO A 303 18.87 -8.84 -4.81
CA PRO A 303 19.30 -10.05 -5.47
C PRO A 303 20.54 -9.72 -6.30
N ARG A 304 21.58 -10.50 -6.07
CA ARG A 304 22.85 -10.38 -6.77
C ARG A 304 22.82 -11.37 -7.93
N PRO A 305 23.24 -10.97 -9.15
CA PRO A 305 23.35 -11.88 -10.26
C PRO A 305 24.38 -12.93 -9.91
N TRP A 306 24.07 -14.15 -10.31
CA TRP A 306 25.01 -15.25 -10.22
C TRP A 306 25.99 -15.16 -11.38
N GLN A 307 27.27 -15.24 -11.07
CA GLN A 307 28.37 -15.14 -12.02
C GLN A 307 29.36 -16.29 -11.84
N CYS A 308 30.14 -16.56 -12.89
CA CYS A 308 31.19 -17.56 -12.84
C CYS A 308 32.46 -16.96 -12.25
N ALA A 309 32.90 -17.45 -11.09
CA ALA A 309 34.07 -16.98 -10.34
C ALA A 309 34.09 -15.44 -10.10
N PRO A 310 33.02 -14.85 -9.54
CA PRO A 310 32.94 -13.41 -9.32
C PRO A 310 34.10 -12.93 -8.43
N GLY A 311 34.79 -11.88 -8.87
CA GLY A 311 35.91 -11.27 -8.14
C GLY A 311 37.20 -12.10 -8.09
N GLU A 312 37.26 -13.30 -8.67
CA GLU A 312 38.45 -14.15 -8.60
C GLU A 312 39.50 -13.84 -9.69
N GLY A 313 39.20 -12.96 -10.64
CA GLY A 313 40.08 -12.61 -11.75
C GLY A 313 40.37 -13.81 -12.65
N ARG A 314 39.35 -14.63 -12.92
CA ARG A 314 39.50 -15.90 -13.67
C ARG A 314 38.75 -15.94 -14.98
N ILE A 315 37.91 -14.94 -15.24
CA ILE A 315 37.16 -14.89 -16.49
C ILE A 315 38.11 -14.50 -17.63
N GLU A 316 38.16 -15.34 -18.67
CA GLU A 316 38.97 -15.14 -19.87
C GLU A 316 38.45 -13.96 -20.73
N SER A 317 39.25 -13.50 -21.69
CA SER A 317 38.87 -12.42 -22.62
C SER A 317 37.55 -12.74 -23.33
N ALA A 318 36.74 -11.71 -23.55
CA ALA A 318 35.35 -11.75 -24.03
C ALA A 318 34.32 -12.44 -23.09
N GLY A 319 34.74 -13.01 -21.96
CA GLY A 319 33.82 -13.50 -20.93
C GLY A 319 33.02 -12.35 -20.29
N PRO A 320 31.76 -12.58 -19.88
CA PRO A 320 30.94 -11.57 -19.21
C PRO A 320 31.56 -11.18 -17.87
N CYS A 321 31.54 -9.90 -17.54
CA CYS A 321 32.02 -9.37 -16.26
C CYS A 321 31.13 -8.24 -15.78
N VAL A 322 31.12 -8.00 -14.48
CA VAL A 322 30.49 -6.82 -13.87
C VAL A 322 31.55 -5.86 -13.35
N THR A 323 32.67 -6.37 -12.86
CA THR A 323 33.77 -5.58 -12.30
C THR A 323 35.10 -6.00 -12.90
N ASN A 324 36.10 -5.12 -12.75
CA ASN A 324 37.49 -5.44 -13.13
C ASN A 324 38.03 -6.69 -12.41
N GLY A 325 37.56 -6.95 -11.19
CA GLY A 325 37.98 -8.10 -10.39
C GLY A 325 37.51 -9.44 -10.96
N ASP A 326 36.52 -9.46 -11.87
CA ASP A 326 36.07 -10.71 -12.48
C ASP A 326 37.07 -11.22 -13.54
N CYS A 327 37.79 -10.31 -14.19
CA CYS A 327 38.60 -10.59 -15.37
C CYS A 327 40.03 -10.99 -15.05
N ALA A 328 40.54 -12.00 -15.75
CA ALA A 328 41.95 -12.39 -15.67
C ALA A 328 42.91 -11.28 -16.12
N SER A 329 42.46 -10.39 -17.02
CA SER A 329 43.20 -9.19 -17.42
C SER A 329 43.12 -8.03 -16.43
N GLY A 330 42.26 -8.14 -15.40
CA GLY A 330 41.96 -7.05 -14.47
C GLY A 330 41.16 -5.91 -15.09
N ARG A 331 40.57 -6.10 -16.28
CA ARG A 331 39.81 -5.06 -16.97
C ARG A 331 38.48 -5.59 -17.52
N CYS A 332 37.40 -5.04 -16.99
CA CYS A 332 36.06 -5.18 -17.50
C CYS A 332 35.67 -3.91 -18.28
N ALA A 333 35.23 -4.06 -19.53
CA ALA A 333 34.79 -2.93 -20.35
C ALA A 333 33.46 -3.22 -21.03
N GLY A 334 32.62 -2.20 -21.19
CA GLY A 334 31.27 -2.34 -21.71
C GLY A 334 30.66 -1.00 -22.10
N ALA A 335 29.34 -0.98 -22.22
CA ALA A 335 28.57 0.16 -22.74
C ALA A 335 28.42 1.33 -21.75
N GLY A 336 28.80 1.16 -20.48
CA GLY A 336 28.70 2.19 -19.45
C GLY A 336 28.62 1.61 -18.05
N ASN A 337 28.01 2.36 -17.13
CA ASN A 337 27.74 1.87 -15.78
C ASN A 337 26.52 0.96 -15.80
N LEU A 338 26.64 -0.22 -15.19
CA LEU A 338 25.50 -1.02 -14.79
C LEU A 338 24.93 -0.40 -13.52
N SER A 339 23.82 0.32 -13.64
CA SER A 339 23.10 0.86 -12.48
C SER A 339 21.67 0.33 -12.47
N LEU A 340 21.18 -0.04 -11.28
CA LEU A 340 19.83 -0.57 -11.11
C LEU A 340 19.06 0.21 -10.05
N CYS A 341 17.75 0.34 -10.27
CA CYS A 341 16.85 0.86 -9.27
C CYS A 341 16.74 -0.11 -8.10
N TRP A 342 16.92 0.43 -6.92
CA TRP A 342 16.96 -0.29 -5.66
C TRP A 342 15.70 -1.15 -5.44
N PHE A 343 14.53 -0.59 -5.69
CA PHE A 343 13.26 -1.24 -5.34
C PHE A 343 12.84 -2.33 -6.33
N ASP A 344 13.05 -2.13 -7.63
CA ASP A 344 12.47 -3.00 -8.67
C ASP A 344 13.52 -3.64 -9.60
N GLY A 345 14.79 -3.27 -9.46
CA GLY A 345 15.90 -3.83 -10.23
C GLY A 345 15.88 -3.48 -11.72
N ARG A 346 15.16 -2.44 -12.16
CA ARG A 346 15.27 -1.94 -13.54
C ARG A 346 16.61 -1.23 -13.75
N LEU A 347 17.11 -1.18 -14.99
CA LEU A 347 18.23 -0.28 -15.33
C LEU A 347 17.86 1.18 -15.09
N CYS A 348 18.80 1.95 -14.55
CA CYS A 348 18.62 3.37 -14.32
C CYS A 348 19.86 4.17 -14.70
N GLN A 349 19.67 5.44 -15.03
CA GLN A 349 20.75 6.42 -15.20
C GLN A 349 20.80 7.43 -14.05
N SER A 350 19.68 7.64 -13.37
CA SER A 350 19.56 8.53 -12.22
C SER A 350 18.48 8.05 -11.24
N ASP A 351 18.48 8.62 -10.04
CA ASP A 351 17.52 8.27 -8.98
C ASP A 351 16.07 8.52 -9.45
N GLU A 352 15.83 9.54 -10.27
CA GLU A 352 14.50 9.91 -10.76
C GLU A 352 13.82 8.83 -11.61
N GLU A 353 14.59 7.90 -12.18
CA GLU A 353 14.06 6.78 -12.96
C GLU A 353 13.49 5.66 -12.07
N CYS A 354 13.69 5.74 -10.75
CA CYS A 354 13.42 4.66 -9.80
C CYS A 354 12.10 4.73 -9.04
N GLY A 355 11.19 5.61 -9.44
CA GLY A 355 9.82 5.64 -8.92
C GLY A 355 9.21 7.03 -8.92
N PRO A 356 7.97 7.16 -8.41
CA PRO A 356 7.29 8.45 -8.30
C PRO A 356 7.91 9.36 -7.23
N ASP A 357 8.48 8.78 -6.17
CA ASP A 357 9.09 9.51 -5.04
C ASP A 357 10.54 9.02 -4.82
N PRO A 358 11.45 9.29 -5.78
CA PRO A 358 12.83 8.80 -5.74
C PRO A 358 13.61 9.46 -4.59
N ALA A 359 14.37 8.66 -3.86
CA ALA A 359 15.30 9.11 -2.84
C ALA A 359 16.75 9.08 -3.35
N PRO A 360 17.64 9.94 -2.81
CA PRO A 360 19.06 9.88 -3.12
C PRO A 360 19.64 8.47 -2.91
N GLY A 361 20.24 7.92 -3.96
CA GLY A 361 20.84 6.58 -3.96
C GLY A 361 19.86 5.44 -4.26
N ASP A 362 18.69 5.73 -4.82
CA ASP A 362 17.80 4.72 -5.35
C ASP A 362 18.33 4.10 -6.65
N CYS A 363 19.09 4.83 -7.45
CA CYS A 363 19.82 4.30 -8.59
C CYS A 363 21.26 3.92 -8.19
N VAL A 364 21.49 2.62 -8.01
CA VAL A 364 22.75 2.11 -7.49
C VAL A 364 23.63 1.62 -8.64
N THR A 365 24.85 2.16 -8.78
CA THR A 365 25.86 1.61 -9.70
C THR A 365 26.51 0.36 -9.10
N LEU A 366 26.47 -0.72 -9.87
CA LEU A 366 26.88 -2.06 -9.45
C LEU A 366 28.09 -2.57 -10.24
N GLY A 367 28.36 -1.99 -11.42
CA GLY A 367 29.51 -2.37 -12.23
C GLY A 367 29.44 -1.83 -13.66
N VAL A 368 29.78 -2.67 -14.63
CA VAL A 368 29.88 -2.32 -16.05
C VAL A 368 28.73 -2.95 -16.84
N LEU A 369 27.94 -2.11 -17.51
CA LEU A 369 26.83 -2.55 -18.37
C LEU A 369 27.38 -3.27 -19.59
N ASP A 370 26.84 -4.46 -19.89
CA ASP A 370 27.32 -5.34 -20.96
C ASP A 370 28.84 -5.61 -20.87
N GLY A 371 29.36 -5.67 -19.64
CA GLY A 371 30.77 -5.85 -19.38
C GLY A 371 31.35 -7.12 -19.99
N ARG A 372 32.49 -6.96 -20.66
CA ARG A 372 33.31 -8.03 -21.22
C ARG A 372 34.76 -7.87 -20.80
N CYS A 373 35.39 -8.97 -20.40
CA CYS A 373 36.82 -8.98 -20.10
C CYS A 373 37.63 -8.67 -21.36
N GLN A 374 38.62 -7.79 -21.23
CA GLN A 374 39.49 -7.38 -22.33
C GLN A 374 40.69 -8.30 -22.46
#